data_AF-A0A7X8EMP0-F1
#
_entry.id   AF-A0A7X8EMP0-F1
#
_cell.length_a   1.000
_cell.length_b   1.000
_cell.length_c   1.000
_cell.angle_alpha   90.00
_cell.angle_beta   90.00
_cell.angle_gamma   90.00
#
_symmetry.space_group_name_H-M   'P 1'
#
loop_
_entity.id
_entity.type
_entity.pdbx_description
1 polymer ?
#
loop_
_entity_poly.entity_id
_entity_poly.type
_entity_poly.pdbx_seq_one_letter_code
_entity_poly.pdbx_strand_id
1 'polypeptide(L)'
;GVHISPYEKGSYYNHEPLRDRKLLMKRHEILRLFSRVREKGLTLVPLSMYIKEGKRAKVELALVKGKQLHDKRDSIAEKDAKRDMERAVRQKMRDQ
;
A
#
# COMPACT_ATOMS: atom_id res chain seq x y z
N GLY A 1 -3.88 -7.20 6.60
CA GLY A 1 -4.00 -6.54 7.91
C GLY A 1 -3.03 -5.38 7.99
N VAL A 2 -3.23 -4.49 8.96
CA VAL A 2 -2.28 -3.40 9.29
C VAL A 2 -1.60 -3.78 10.61
N HIS A 3 -0.26 -3.76 10.64
CA HIS A 3 0.51 -3.95 11.86
C HIS A 3 0.79 -2.59 12.49
N ILE A 4 0.34 -2.39 13.72
CA ILE A 4 0.70 -1.21 14.52
C ILE A 4 1.44 -1.71 15.75
N SER A 5 2.74 -1.41 15.81
CA SER A 5 3.59 -1.81 16.93
C SER A 5 2.98 -1.34 18.26
N PRO A 6 3.02 -2.18 19.31
CA PRO A 6 2.68 -1.75 20.66
C PRO A 6 3.52 -0.56 21.08
N TYR A 7 2.98 0.27 21.96
CA TYR A 7 3.74 1.39 22.49
C TYR A 7 4.62 0.89 23.65
N GLU A 8 5.93 1.08 23.55
CA GLU A 8 6.90 0.60 24.55
C GLU A 8 6.68 1.23 25.93
N LYS A 9 6.26 2.50 25.98
CA LYS A 9 5.90 3.18 27.24
C LYS A 9 4.45 2.93 27.64
N GLY A 10 3.76 2.04 26.94
CA GLY A 10 2.43 1.54 27.32
C GLY A 10 2.57 0.49 28.42
N SER A 11 1.60 0.47 29.33
CA SER A 11 1.50 -0.56 30.37
C SER A 11 0.92 -1.86 29.78
N TYR A 12 0.43 -2.77 30.63
CA TYR A 12 -0.19 -4.05 30.25
C TYR A 12 -1.40 -3.90 29.31
N TYR A 13 -2.02 -2.72 29.27
CA TYR A 13 -3.17 -2.37 28.41
C TYR A 13 -2.77 -1.95 26.98
N ASN A 14 -1.79 -2.62 26.38
CA ASN A 14 -1.41 -2.39 24.99
C ASN A 14 -2.42 -3.02 24.01
N HIS A 15 -2.56 -2.44 22.83
CA HIS A 15 -3.43 -3.01 21.79
C HIS A 15 -2.78 -4.22 21.13
N GLU A 16 -3.60 -5.18 20.69
CA GLU A 16 -3.12 -6.26 19.83
C GLU A 16 -2.66 -5.69 18.46
N PRO A 17 -1.41 -5.94 18.02
CA PRO A 17 -0.82 -5.28 16.85
C PRO A 17 -1.56 -5.49 15.53
N LEU A 18 -2.14 -6.67 15.35
CA LEU A 18 -2.80 -7.12 14.11
C LEU A 18 -4.32 -7.10 14.19
N ARG A 19 -4.90 -6.51 15.24
CA ARG A 19 -6.36 -6.46 15.41
C ARG A 19 -7.07 -5.83 14.22
N ASP A 20 -8.26 -6.32 13.91
CA ASP A 20 -9.12 -5.73 12.90
C ASP A 20 -9.62 -4.35 13.34
N ARG A 21 -9.41 -3.35 12.47
CA ARG A 21 -9.82 -1.96 12.71
C ARG A 21 -10.88 -1.57 11.70
N LYS A 22 -12.07 -1.20 12.19
CA LYS A 22 -13.18 -0.73 11.35
C LYS A 22 -12.85 0.65 10.78
N LEU A 23 -13.04 0.80 9.47
CA LEU A 23 -12.91 2.10 8.78
C LEU A 23 -14.21 2.88 8.90
N LEU A 24 -14.09 4.18 9.16
CA LEU A 24 -15.23 5.09 9.23
C LEU A 24 -15.46 5.71 7.84
N MET A 25 -16.59 5.37 7.22
CA MET A 25 -16.99 5.84 5.89
C MET A 25 -18.48 6.16 5.89
N LYS A 26 -18.94 6.97 4.93
CA LYS A 26 -20.38 7.21 4.77
C LYS A 26 -21.05 5.96 4.19
N ARG A 27 -22.31 5.72 4.56
CA ARG A 27 -23.07 4.52 4.11
C ARG A 27 -23.07 4.33 2.59
N HIS A 28 -23.25 5.40 1.83
CA HIS A 28 -23.24 5.33 0.36
C HIS A 28 -21.87 4.95 -0.23
N GLU A 29 -20.78 5.40 0.40
CA GLU A 29 -19.42 5.05 -0.02
C GLU A 29 -19.14 3.57 0.23
N ILE A 30 -19.58 3.05 1.38
CA ILE A 30 -19.46 1.63 1.73
C ILE A 30 -20.18 0.77 0.68
N LEU A 31 -21.43 1.09 0.37
CA LEU A 31 -22.21 0.33 -0.62
C LEU A 31 -21.57 0.39 -2.01
N ARG A 32 -21.10 1.57 -2.43
CA ARG A 32 -20.42 1.76 -3.72
C ARG A 32 -19.14 0.93 -3.82
N LEU A 33 -18.29 0.97 -2.79
CA LEU A 33 -17.04 0.20 -2.78
C LEU A 33 -17.31 -1.30 -2.66
N PHE A 34 -18.29 -1.70 -1.86
CA PHE A 34 -18.67 -3.08 -1.68
C PHE A 34 -19.14 -3.73 -2.99
N SER A 35 -19.97 -3.03 -3.78
CA SER A 35 -20.37 -3.50 -5.11
C SER A 35 -19.17 -3.65 -6.04
N ARG A 36 -18.24 -2.68 -6.05
CA ARG A 36 -17.05 -2.71 -6.90
C ARG A 36 -16.04 -3.78 -6.51
N VAL A 37 -15.85 -4.05 -5.21
CA VAL A 37 -14.96 -5.14 -4.75
C VAL A 37 -15.54 -6.51 -5.09
N ARG A 38 -16.87 -6.64 -5.18
CA ARG A 38 -17.52 -7.87 -5.67
C ARG A 38 -17.35 -8.09 -7.17
N GLU A 39 -17.13 -7.03 -7.96
CA GLU A 39 -16.78 -7.19 -9.36
C GLU A 39 -15.40 -7.88 -9.47
N LYS A 40 -15.36 -8.96 -10.27
CA LYS A 40 -14.20 -9.86 -10.33
C LYS A 40 -12.92 -9.11 -10.70
N GLY A 41 -11.94 -9.14 -9.80
CA GLY A 41 -10.57 -8.65 -10.05
C GLY A 41 -10.25 -7.24 -9.53
N LEU A 42 -11.18 -6.59 -8.82
CA LEU A 42 -10.91 -5.35 -8.10
C LEU A 42 -10.64 -5.60 -6.62
N THR A 43 -9.59 -4.98 -6.11
CA THR A 43 -9.18 -5.07 -4.69
C THR A 43 -9.06 -3.66 -4.11
N LEU A 44 -9.48 -3.49 -2.86
CA LEU A 44 -9.28 -2.24 -2.13
C LEU A 44 -7.91 -2.26 -1.44
N VAL A 45 -7.08 -1.25 -1.69
CA VAL A 45 -5.70 -1.17 -1.16
C VAL A 45 -5.47 0.21 -0.53
N PRO A 46 -4.77 0.30 0.62
CA PRO A 46 -4.38 1.58 1.21
C PRO A 46 -3.24 2.22 0.40
N LEU A 47 -3.34 3.53 0.16
CA LEU A 47 -2.30 4.33 -0.48
C LEU A 47 -1.43 5.05 0.55
N SER A 48 -2.08 5.79 1.44
CA SER A 48 -1.42 6.64 2.42
C SER A 48 -2.17 6.60 3.75
N MET A 49 -1.44 6.75 4.85
CA MET A 49 -2.03 6.97 6.18
C MET A 49 -1.45 8.27 6.73
N TYR A 50 -2.33 9.20 7.08
CA TYR A 50 -1.94 10.55 7.51
C TYR A 50 -2.76 11.01 8.71
N ILE A 51 -2.15 11.83 9.57
CA ILE A 51 -2.84 12.40 10.72
C ILE A 51 -3.48 13.72 10.29
N LYS A 52 -4.81 13.78 10.27
CA LYS A 52 -5.54 15.03 9.99
C LYS A 52 -5.72 15.82 11.28
N GLU A 53 -5.29 17.08 11.26
CA GLU A 53 -5.50 18.06 12.34
C GLU A 53 -5.02 17.57 13.72
N GLY A 54 -4.00 16.70 13.76
CA GLY A 54 -3.43 16.15 14.99
C GLY A 54 -4.34 15.20 15.78
N LYS A 55 -5.54 14.87 15.29
CA LYS A 55 -6.56 14.14 16.08
C LYS A 55 -6.90 12.76 15.55
N ARG A 56 -6.94 12.58 14.23
CA ARG A 56 -7.41 11.33 13.62
C ARG A 56 -6.45 10.86 12.53
N ALA A 57 -6.05 9.60 12.61
CA ALA A 57 -5.43 8.91 11.49
C ALA A 57 -6.49 8.65 10.41
N LYS A 58 -6.24 9.16 9.22
CA LYS A 58 -7.01 8.89 8.01
C LYS A 58 -6.22 7.98 7.10
N VAL A 59 -6.93 7.09 6.42
CA VAL A 59 -6.35 6.19 5.42
C VAL A 59 -6.98 6.53 4.09
N GLU A 60 -6.14 6.78 3.10
CA GLU A 60 -6.54 6.92 1.71
C GLU A 60 -6.60 5.53 1.06
N LEU A 61 -7.69 5.25 0.35
CA LEU A 61 -7.97 3.94 -0.24
C LEU A 61 -8.12 4.08 -1.75
N ALA A 62 -7.56 3.12 -2.48
CA ALA A 62 -7.74 2.98 -3.92
C ALA A 62 -8.39 1.64 -4.25
N LEU A 63 -9.22 1.65 -5.30
CA LEU A 63 -9.63 0.44 -5.99
C LEU A 63 -8.62 0.16 -7.09
N VAL A 64 -8.00 -1.01 -7.03
CA VAL A 64 -6.97 -1.42 -7.99
C VAL A 64 -7.32 -2.75 -8.61
N LYS A 65 -6.89 -2.94 -9.85
CA LYS A 65 -6.88 -4.23 -10.52
C LYS A 65 -5.47 -4.80 -10.46
N GLY A 66 -5.32 -6.04 -10.00
CA GLY A 66 -4.02 -6.70 -10.01
C GLY A 66 -3.52 -6.88 -11.45
N LYS A 67 -2.22 -6.60 -11.68
CA LYS A 67 -1.56 -6.93 -12.96
C LYS A 67 -1.56 -8.45 -13.19
N GLN A 68 -1.72 -8.87 -14.44
CA GLN A 68 -1.65 -10.28 -14.79
C GLN A 68 -0.20 -10.79 -14.69
N LEU A 69 -0.02 -12.11 -14.62
CA LEU A 69 1.31 -12.72 -14.50
C LEU A 69 2.23 -12.38 -15.69
N HIS A 70 1.67 -12.26 -16.90
CA HIS A 70 2.43 -11.83 -18.08
C HIS A 70 2.92 -10.39 -17.94
N ASP A 71 2.03 -9.45 -17.60
CA ASP A 71 2.37 -8.04 -17.38
C ASP A 71 3.46 -7.85 -16.31
N LYS A 72 3.48 -8.73 -15.30
CA LYS A 72 4.51 -8.72 -14.25
C LYS A 72 5.88 -9.06 -14.82
N ARG A 73 5.99 -10.07 -15.70
CA ARG A 73 7.27 -10.49 -16.29
C ARG A 73 7.90 -9.36 -17.10
N ASP A 74 7.12 -8.73 -17.97
CA ASP A 74 7.60 -7.62 -18.79
C ASP A 74 8.06 -6.45 -17.93
N SER A 75 7.28 -6.10 -16.90
CA SER A 75 7.64 -5.02 -15.97
C SER A 75 8.86 -5.32 -15.09
N ILE A 76 9.15 -6.59 -14.81
CA ILE A 76 10.34 -7.01 -14.07
C ILE A 76 11.56 -6.90 -15.00
N ALA A 77 11.45 -7.42 -16.22
CA ALA A 77 12.51 -7.35 -17.23
C ALA A 77 12.89 -5.90 -17.54
N GLU A 78 11.92 -5.01 -17.72
CA GLU A 78 12.16 -3.59 -17.97
C GLU A 78 12.87 -2.91 -16.79
N LYS A 79 12.46 -3.21 -15.55
CA LYS A 79 13.10 -2.68 -14.34
C LYS A 79 14.53 -3.15 -14.16
N ASP A 80 14.80 -4.42 -14.43
CA ASP A 80 16.14 -4.98 -14.32
C ASP A 80 17.06 -4.41 -15.41
N ALA A 81 16.59 -4.34 -16.67
CA ALA A 81 17.33 -3.70 -17.75
C ALA A 81 17.66 -2.23 -17.44
N LYS A 82 16.70 -1.47 -16.89
CA LYS A 82 16.93 -0.08 -16.46
C LYS A 82 17.99 0.00 -15.36
N ARG A 83 17.94 -0.89 -14.36
CA ARG A 83 18.91 -0.90 -13.26
C ARG A 83 20.32 -1.24 -13.74
N ASP A 84 20.46 -2.14 -14.71
CA ASP A 84 21.76 -2.50 -15.28
C ASP A 84 22.35 -1.37 -16.14
N MET A 85 21.52 -0.68 -16.94
CA MET A 85 21.94 0.53 -17.65
C MET A 85 22.40 1.64 -16.68
N GLU A 86 21.64 1.89 -15.62
CA GLU A 86 22.01 2.87 -14.59
C GLU A 86 23.35 2.53 -13.91
N ARG A 87 23.59 1.24 -13.62
CA ARG A 87 24.87 0.78 -13.07
C ARG A 87 26.02 1.01 -14.05
N ALA A 88 25.85 0.65 -15.32
CA ALA A 88 26.88 0.80 -16.35
C ALA A 88 27.25 2.28 -16.57
N VAL A 89 26.27 3.18 -16.61
CA VAL A 89 26.51 4.64 -16.71
C VAL A 89 27.27 5.15 -15.49
N ARG A 90 26.86 4.73 -14.28
CA ARG A 90 27.50 5.17 -13.04
C ARG A 90 28.95 4.67 -12.91
N GLN A 91 29.24 3.48 -13.43
CA GLN A 91 30.58 2.92 -13.45
C GLN A 91 31.47 3.67 -14.45
N LYS A 92 30.98 3.94 -15.66
CA LYS A 92 31.67 4.78 -16.65
C LYS A 92 32.00 6.20 -16.16
N MET A 93 31.13 6.82 -15.37
CA MET A 93 31.38 8.13 -14.77
C MET A 93 32.38 8.12 -13.63
N ARG A 94 32.69 6.95 -13.06
CA ARG A 94 33.64 6.78 -11.96
C ARG A 94 35.05 6.44 -12.44
N ASP A 95 35.14 5.88 -13.64
CA ASP A 95 36.39 5.51 -14.32
C ASP A 95 36.95 6.65 -15.22
N GLN A 96 36.23 7.78 -15.32
CA GLN A 96 36.71 9.08 -15.85
C GLN A 96 37.16 9.99 -14.70
#